data_AF-M5W2U5-F1
#
_entry.id   AF-M5W2U5-F1
#
_cell.length_a   1.000
_cell.length_b   1.000
_cell.length_c   1.000
_cell.angle_alpha   90.00
_cell.angle_beta   90.00
_cell.angle_gamma   90.00
#
_symmetry.space_group_name_H-M   'P 1'
#
loop_
_entity.id
_entity.type
_entity.pdbx_description
1 polymer ?
#
loop_
_entity_poly.entity_id
_entity_poly.type
_entity_poly.pdbx_seq_one_letter_code
_entity_poly.pdbx_strand_id
1 'polypeptide(L)'
;MDKLNLAQLGERLKIGGAQMGRMVSGKVKEILQTPTPESKMIDEATLETLEEPNWGMNLRICAMINSEEFSGSEVVRAIKKKISGKNVVSQRLSLDLLETCAMNCEKVFSEVASEKVLDEMLRMIENPQTDAENRQRAMQLIRAWGESEELAYLPVFRQTYMSLRERSTNPLAPEGTSPSMQSTLESYVHEPLSPPERYPVPDTGLHGGNHNDFAFNYQSLAVEEKKEFLVVARNSLELLSSILNTETDPKPLKEELTLNMLDKCKESQPVIKRIIETTTDDEGMLFEALFLHEELQQVISRYEDLEGSQKSGVQQLENPETTNHDGVKAVQNPGELPGNSNSTAREDSEDTQKPGGKLPENSIASEGNSSAPVGTNTETKIVDSPKEDPKISSEKVGE
;
A
#
# COMPACT_ATOMS: atom_id res chain seq x y z
N MET A 1 1.43 39.14 -58.69
CA MET A 1 0.31 39.33 -57.75
C MET A 1 -0.80 38.29 -58.00
N ASP A 2 -0.40 37.03 -58.07
CA ASP A 2 -0.67 35.98 -57.08
C ASP A 2 -2.13 35.61 -56.78
N LYS A 3 -2.80 35.03 -57.78
CA LYS A 3 -4.02 34.22 -57.59
C LYS A 3 -3.81 33.01 -56.65
N LEU A 4 -2.56 32.60 -56.43
CA LEU A 4 -2.19 31.51 -55.51
C LEU A 4 -2.42 31.88 -54.03
N ASN A 5 -2.22 33.15 -53.66
CA ASN A 5 -2.36 33.61 -52.27
C ASN A 5 -3.82 33.70 -51.81
N LEU A 6 -4.76 33.95 -52.72
CA LEU A 6 -6.19 34.05 -52.38
C LEU A 6 -6.83 32.68 -52.11
N ALA A 7 -6.38 31.64 -52.82
CA ALA A 7 -6.83 30.27 -52.58
C ALA A 7 -6.35 29.74 -51.21
N GLN A 8 -5.10 30.02 -50.85
CA GLN A 8 -4.51 29.63 -49.57
C GLN A 8 -5.19 30.34 -48.38
N LEU A 9 -5.56 31.61 -48.54
CA LEU A 9 -6.29 32.36 -47.51
C LEU A 9 -7.72 31.81 -47.32
N GLY A 10 -8.40 31.47 -48.41
CA GLY A 10 -9.74 30.88 -48.38
C GLY A 10 -9.77 29.48 -47.73
N GLU A 11 -8.73 28.67 -47.95
CA GLU A 11 -8.60 27.35 -47.36
C GLU A 11 -8.34 27.41 -45.84
N ARG A 12 -7.49 28.35 -45.39
CA ARG A 12 -7.26 28.59 -43.95
C ARG A 12 -8.49 29.13 -43.23
N LEU A 13 -9.31 29.96 -43.88
CA LEU A 13 -10.58 30.44 -43.30
C LEU A 13 -11.60 29.30 -43.14
N LYS A 14 -11.65 28.39 -44.10
CA LYS A 14 -12.58 27.25 -44.11
C LYS A 14 -12.22 26.21 -43.05
N ILE A 15 -10.93 25.98 -42.81
CA ILE A 15 -10.43 25.10 -41.74
C ILE A 15 -10.65 25.73 -40.36
N GLY A 16 -10.42 27.04 -40.20
CA GLY A 16 -10.66 27.76 -38.94
C GLY A 16 -12.15 27.80 -38.54
N GLY A 17 -13.05 28.02 -39.51
CA GLY A 17 -14.50 28.02 -39.27
C GLY A 17 -15.06 26.65 -38.86
N ALA A 18 -14.56 25.57 -39.46
CA ALA A 18 -14.98 24.20 -39.13
C ALA A 18 -14.45 23.70 -37.77
N GLN A 19 -13.34 24.26 -37.29
CA GLN A 19 -12.83 23.99 -35.94
C GLN A 19 -13.61 24.78 -34.88
N MET A 20 -13.91 26.06 -35.14
CA MET A 20 -14.72 26.89 -34.25
C MET A 20 -16.16 26.36 -34.12
N GLY A 21 -16.79 25.94 -35.23
CA GLY A 21 -18.12 25.35 -35.23
C GLY A 21 -18.22 24.03 -34.44
N ARG A 22 -17.19 23.18 -34.52
CA ARG A 22 -17.11 21.94 -33.71
C ARG A 22 -16.93 22.24 -32.21
N MET A 23 -16.12 23.22 -31.85
CA MET A 23 -15.90 23.60 -30.45
C MET A 23 -17.14 24.23 -29.80
N VAL A 24 -17.86 25.08 -30.55
CA VAL A 24 -19.10 25.70 -30.06
C VAL A 24 -20.23 24.66 -29.98
N SER A 25 -20.33 23.74 -30.94
CA SER A 25 -21.30 22.64 -30.90
C SER A 25 -21.07 21.68 -29.73
N GLY A 26 -19.80 21.32 -29.46
CA GLY A 26 -19.43 20.47 -28.32
C GLY A 26 -19.79 21.09 -26.96
N LYS A 27 -19.45 22.37 -26.75
CA LYS A 27 -19.78 23.09 -25.51
C LYS A 27 -21.28 23.33 -25.32
N VAL A 28 -22.02 23.65 -26.38
CA VAL A 28 -23.48 23.86 -26.28
C VAL A 28 -24.21 22.53 -26.04
N LYS A 29 -23.73 21.43 -26.64
CA LYS A 29 -24.26 20.08 -26.38
C LYS A 29 -24.05 19.66 -24.92
N GLU A 30 -22.94 20.06 -24.32
CA GLU A 30 -22.62 19.79 -22.90
C GLU A 30 -23.46 20.65 -21.93
N ILE A 31 -23.79 21.90 -22.29
CA ILE A 31 -24.62 22.81 -21.47
C ILE A 31 -26.10 22.40 -21.44
N LEU A 32 -26.59 21.72 -22.48
CA LEU A 32 -27.98 21.28 -22.60
C LEU A 32 -28.18 19.80 -22.21
N GLN A 33 -27.12 19.10 -21.80
CA GLN A 33 -27.20 17.69 -21.45
C GLN A 33 -27.72 17.56 -20.01
N THR A 34 -28.82 16.82 -19.85
CA THR A 34 -29.36 16.47 -18.53
C THR A 34 -28.27 15.78 -17.70
N PRO A 35 -28.06 16.13 -16.41
CA PRO A 35 -27.02 15.51 -15.60
C PRO A 35 -27.21 13.99 -15.59
N THR A 36 -26.18 13.28 -16.02
CA THR A 36 -26.18 11.81 -16.06
C THR A 36 -26.25 11.26 -14.62
N PRO A 37 -26.77 10.04 -14.41
CA PRO A 37 -26.80 9.44 -13.06
C PRO A 37 -25.40 9.37 -12.44
N GLU A 38 -24.36 9.12 -13.25
CA GLU A 38 -22.96 9.16 -12.82
C GLU A 38 -22.61 10.55 -12.30
N SER A 39 -22.85 11.60 -13.10
CA SER A 39 -22.53 12.98 -12.71
C SER A 39 -23.20 13.39 -11.40
N LYS A 40 -24.46 12.98 -11.18
CA LYS A 40 -25.16 13.29 -9.92
C LYS A 40 -24.53 12.60 -8.71
N MET A 41 -24.16 11.33 -8.86
CA MET A 41 -23.51 10.60 -7.78
C MET A 41 -22.11 11.16 -7.47
N ILE A 42 -21.38 11.61 -8.50
CA ILE A 42 -20.12 12.33 -8.32
C ILE A 42 -20.35 13.68 -7.64
N ASP A 43 -21.40 14.41 -8.00
CA ASP A 43 -21.77 15.67 -7.33
C ASP A 43 -22.03 15.44 -5.83
N GLU A 44 -22.75 14.37 -5.48
CA GLU A 44 -23.05 13.97 -4.09
C GLU A 44 -21.81 13.53 -3.32
N ALA A 45 -20.93 12.74 -3.94
CA ALA A 45 -19.66 12.29 -3.33
C ALA A 45 -18.65 13.42 -3.12
N THR A 46 -18.80 14.53 -3.84
CA THR A 46 -17.85 15.65 -3.85
C THR A 46 -18.49 16.99 -3.45
N LEU A 47 -19.55 16.91 -2.64
CA LEU A 47 -20.26 18.07 -2.11
C LEU A 47 -19.33 18.95 -1.28
N GLU A 48 -19.41 20.26 -1.51
CA GLU A 48 -18.59 21.27 -0.83
C GLU A 48 -18.83 21.37 0.68
N THR A 49 -19.93 20.81 1.17
CA THR A 49 -20.30 20.76 2.58
C THR A 49 -19.69 19.58 3.33
N LEU A 50 -19.04 18.65 2.63
CA LEU A 50 -18.41 17.48 3.25
C LEU A 50 -17.04 17.86 3.83
N GLU A 51 -16.81 17.47 5.09
CA GLU A 51 -15.50 17.64 5.74
C GLU A 51 -14.53 16.54 5.29
N GLU A 52 -15.02 15.31 5.13
CA GLU A 52 -14.23 14.11 4.81
C GLU A 52 -14.78 13.35 3.60
N PRO A 53 -13.96 12.49 2.95
CA PRO A 53 -14.44 11.61 1.89
C PRO A 53 -15.58 10.70 2.37
N ASN A 54 -16.67 10.66 1.59
CA ASN A 54 -17.74 9.70 1.84
C ASN A 54 -17.34 8.33 1.28
N TRP A 55 -16.56 7.57 2.06
CA TRP A 55 -16.05 6.25 1.66
C TRP A 55 -17.15 5.28 1.24
N GLY A 56 -18.31 5.33 1.89
CA GLY A 56 -19.46 4.51 1.52
C GLY A 56 -19.95 4.82 0.10
N MET A 57 -20.03 6.10 -0.27
CA MET A 57 -20.38 6.52 -1.63
C MET A 57 -19.26 6.20 -2.64
N ASN A 58 -18.01 6.46 -2.28
CA ASN A 58 -16.86 6.20 -3.16
C ASN A 58 -16.75 4.71 -3.54
N LEU A 59 -16.87 3.82 -2.55
CA LEU A 59 -16.84 2.37 -2.78
C LEU A 59 -18.08 1.90 -3.54
N ARG A 60 -19.25 2.52 -3.31
CA ARG A 60 -20.44 2.25 -4.11
C ARG A 60 -20.24 2.62 -5.59
N ILE A 61 -19.64 3.78 -5.88
CA ILE A 61 -19.29 4.18 -7.25
C ILE A 61 -18.36 3.14 -7.88
N CYS A 62 -17.34 2.67 -7.15
CA CYS A 62 -16.44 1.61 -7.64
C CYS A 62 -17.20 0.32 -7.96
N ALA A 63 -18.13 -0.11 -7.08
CA ALA A 63 -18.97 -1.27 -7.32
C ALA A 63 -19.87 -1.12 -8.55
N MET A 64 -20.40 0.08 -8.81
CA MET A 64 -21.22 0.37 -10.00
C MET A 64 -20.38 0.38 -11.29
N ILE A 65 -19.12 0.83 -11.24
CA ILE A 65 -18.19 0.72 -12.36
C ILE A 65 -17.88 -0.76 -12.65
N ASN A 66 -17.53 -1.52 -11.61
CA ASN A 66 -17.14 -2.93 -11.74
C ASN A 66 -18.29 -3.85 -12.17
N SER A 67 -19.53 -3.47 -11.88
CA SER A 67 -20.75 -4.15 -12.38
C SER A 67 -21.22 -3.63 -13.74
N GLU A 68 -20.49 -2.70 -14.35
CA GLU A 68 -20.80 -2.05 -15.63
C GLU A 68 -22.15 -1.29 -15.65
N GLU A 69 -22.73 -1.00 -14.48
CA GLU A 69 -23.89 -0.12 -14.34
C GLU A 69 -23.51 1.33 -14.66
N PHE A 70 -22.30 1.73 -14.25
CA PHE A 70 -21.71 3.03 -14.58
C PHE A 70 -20.57 2.86 -15.60
N SER A 71 -20.58 3.73 -16.61
CA SER A 71 -19.45 3.86 -17.53
C SER A 71 -18.27 4.50 -16.82
N GLY A 72 -17.14 3.78 -16.73
CA GLY A 72 -15.90 4.31 -16.17
C GLY A 72 -15.47 5.62 -16.83
N SER A 73 -15.63 5.74 -18.15
CA SER A 73 -15.32 6.97 -18.89
C SER A 73 -16.21 8.17 -18.49
N GLU A 74 -17.51 7.95 -18.25
CA GLU A 74 -18.42 9.01 -17.78
C GLU A 74 -18.10 9.43 -16.35
N VAL A 75 -17.81 8.47 -15.47
CA VAL A 75 -17.39 8.73 -14.09
C VAL A 75 -16.09 9.54 -14.06
N VAL A 76 -15.06 9.09 -14.78
CA VAL A 76 -13.77 9.78 -14.85
C VAL A 76 -13.92 11.18 -15.45
N ARG A 77 -14.79 11.34 -16.46
CA ARG A 77 -15.07 12.67 -17.04
C ARG A 77 -15.78 13.59 -16.05
N ALA A 78 -16.72 13.09 -15.26
CA ALA A 78 -17.38 13.86 -14.22
C ALA A 78 -16.40 14.26 -13.11
N ILE A 79 -15.54 13.35 -12.66
CA ILE A 79 -14.47 13.64 -11.69
C ILE A 79 -13.51 14.70 -12.25
N LYS A 80 -13.08 14.57 -13.51
CA LYS A 80 -12.24 15.56 -14.20
C LYS A 80 -12.84 16.96 -14.15
N LYS A 81 -14.15 17.10 -14.39
CA LYS A 81 -14.83 18.41 -14.31
C LYS A 81 -14.75 19.04 -12.92
N LYS A 82 -14.81 18.22 -11.87
CA LYS A 82 -14.65 18.70 -10.49
C LYS A 82 -13.22 19.16 -10.20
N ILE A 83 -12.23 18.41 -10.69
CA ILE A 83 -10.81 18.79 -10.63
C ILE A 83 -10.56 20.13 -11.35
N SER A 84 -11.14 20.33 -12.54
CA SER A 84 -11.10 21.61 -13.28
C SER A 84 -11.85 22.77 -12.60
N GLY A 85 -12.61 22.49 -11.53
CA GLY A 85 -13.43 23.46 -10.83
C GLY A 85 -12.62 24.47 -10.02
N LYS A 86 -13.30 25.25 -9.18
CA LYS A 86 -12.67 26.23 -8.26
C LYS A 86 -12.93 25.95 -6.79
N ASN A 87 -13.90 25.09 -6.49
CA ASN A 87 -14.23 24.77 -5.10
C ASN A 87 -13.14 23.85 -4.53
N VAL A 88 -12.46 24.32 -3.49
CA VAL A 88 -11.31 23.63 -2.87
C VAL A 88 -11.70 22.26 -2.32
N VAL A 89 -12.82 22.18 -1.60
CA VAL A 89 -13.32 20.93 -1.01
C VAL A 89 -13.69 19.94 -2.10
N SER A 90 -14.44 20.38 -3.10
CA SER A 90 -14.86 19.54 -4.22
C SER A 90 -13.65 19.00 -5.01
N GLN A 91 -12.63 19.82 -5.25
CA GLN A 91 -11.37 19.38 -5.86
C GLN A 91 -10.66 18.31 -5.04
N ARG A 92 -10.50 18.54 -3.72
CA ARG A 92 -9.86 17.59 -2.80
C ARG A 92 -10.56 16.22 -2.83
N LEU A 93 -11.87 16.23 -2.58
CA LEU A 93 -12.70 15.02 -2.56
C LEU A 93 -12.71 14.30 -3.91
N SER A 94 -12.59 15.06 -5.02
CA SER A 94 -12.51 14.47 -6.36
C SER A 94 -11.18 13.79 -6.62
N LEU A 95 -10.07 14.31 -6.09
CA LEU A 95 -8.76 13.64 -6.17
C LEU A 95 -8.76 12.34 -5.37
N ASP A 96 -9.37 12.32 -4.18
CA ASP A 96 -9.50 11.11 -3.36
C ASP A 96 -10.43 10.07 -4.00
N LEU A 97 -11.55 10.52 -4.58
CA LEU A 97 -12.44 9.65 -5.33
C LEU A 97 -11.77 9.08 -6.59
N LEU A 98 -10.98 9.90 -7.30
CA LEU A 98 -10.22 9.45 -8.47
C LEU A 98 -9.23 8.34 -8.11
N GLU A 99 -8.45 8.53 -7.04
CA GLU A 99 -7.51 7.53 -6.54
C GLU A 99 -8.25 6.24 -6.14
N THR A 100 -9.35 6.38 -5.39
CA THR A 100 -10.18 5.24 -4.98
C THR A 100 -10.67 4.45 -6.19
N CYS A 101 -11.22 5.11 -7.19
CA CYS A 101 -11.69 4.45 -8.41
C CYS A 101 -10.53 3.80 -9.19
N ALA A 102 -9.38 4.45 -9.29
CA ALA A 102 -8.22 3.92 -9.99
C ALA A 102 -7.67 2.66 -9.31
N MET A 103 -7.64 2.61 -7.98
CA MET A 103 -7.15 1.45 -7.22
C MET A 103 -8.13 0.28 -7.16
N ASN A 104 -9.43 0.50 -7.37
CA ASN A 104 -10.46 -0.53 -7.20
C ASN A 104 -11.11 -1.00 -8.51
N CYS A 105 -10.82 -0.34 -9.63
CA CYS A 105 -11.47 -0.61 -10.91
C CYS A 105 -10.44 -0.76 -12.04
N GLU A 106 -10.31 -1.97 -12.59
CA GLU A 106 -9.27 -2.36 -13.57
C GLU A 106 -9.16 -1.40 -14.78
N LYS A 107 -10.30 -0.95 -15.31
CA LYS A 107 -10.34 -0.12 -16.52
C LYS A 107 -10.08 1.37 -16.25
N VAL A 108 -10.13 1.83 -15.00
CA VAL A 108 -10.13 3.28 -14.69
C VAL A 108 -8.82 3.96 -15.06
N PHE A 109 -7.66 3.34 -14.89
CA PHE A 109 -6.40 3.94 -15.34
C PHE A 109 -6.37 4.22 -16.85
N SER A 110 -6.95 3.32 -17.66
CA SER A 110 -7.09 3.54 -19.10
C SER A 110 -8.01 4.71 -19.42
N GLU A 111 -9.08 4.88 -18.63
CA GLU A 111 -10.00 6.02 -18.78
C GLU A 111 -9.39 7.35 -18.31
N VAL A 112 -8.58 7.33 -17.24
CA VAL A 112 -7.82 8.49 -16.77
C VAL A 112 -6.88 9.00 -17.87
N ALA A 113 -6.22 8.07 -18.57
CA ALA A 113 -5.39 8.38 -19.73
C ALA A 113 -6.23 8.89 -20.93
N SER A 114 -7.33 8.22 -21.28
CA SER A 114 -8.17 8.57 -22.44
C SER A 114 -8.84 9.94 -22.28
N GLU A 115 -9.32 10.25 -21.07
CA GLU A 115 -9.98 11.51 -20.72
C GLU A 115 -9.01 12.66 -20.46
N LYS A 116 -7.69 12.41 -20.50
CA LYS A 116 -6.64 13.41 -20.26
C LYS A 116 -6.75 14.07 -18.89
N VAL A 117 -7.05 13.30 -17.86
CA VAL A 117 -7.18 13.82 -16.48
C VAL A 117 -5.83 14.38 -15.99
N LEU A 118 -4.73 13.73 -16.37
CA LEU A 118 -3.37 14.18 -16.07
C LEU A 118 -3.09 15.62 -16.54
N ASP A 119 -3.62 16.02 -17.70
CA ASP A 119 -3.46 17.39 -18.22
C ASP A 119 -4.18 18.42 -17.32
N GLU A 120 -5.32 18.05 -16.73
CA GLU A 120 -6.04 18.90 -15.79
C GLU A 120 -5.30 18.99 -14.45
N MET A 121 -4.77 17.87 -13.96
CA MET A 121 -3.98 17.85 -12.73
C MET A 121 -2.70 18.69 -12.88
N LEU A 122 -2.02 18.64 -14.03
CA LEU A 122 -0.90 19.52 -14.33
C LEU A 122 -1.31 21.01 -14.31
N ARG A 123 -2.45 21.35 -14.91
CA ARG A 123 -2.96 22.73 -14.88
C ARG A 123 -3.31 23.18 -13.46
N MET A 124 -3.87 22.29 -12.66
CA MET A 124 -4.15 22.52 -11.25
C MET A 124 -2.85 22.84 -10.48
N ILE A 125 -1.79 22.05 -10.69
CA ILE A 125 -0.45 22.23 -10.07
C ILE A 125 0.20 23.54 -10.52
N GLU A 126 0.11 23.89 -11.79
CA GLU A 126 0.70 25.11 -12.36
C GLU A 126 -0.04 26.38 -11.93
N ASN A 127 -1.32 26.28 -11.55
CA ASN A 127 -2.14 27.42 -11.19
C ASN A 127 -1.86 27.89 -9.75
N PRO A 128 -1.28 29.10 -9.55
CA PRO A 128 -0.97 29.60 -8.21
C PRO A 128 -2.21 29.89 -7.35
N GLN A 129 -3.39 30.01 -7.96
CA GLN A 129 -4.66 30.27 -7.27
C GLN A 129 -5.35 29.00 -6.76
N THR A 130 -4.94 27.82 -7.22
CA THR A 130 -5.41 26.55 -6.65
C THR A 130 -4.92 26.46 -5.21
N ASP A 131 -5.72 25.86 -4.31
CA ASP A 131 -5.28 25.54 -2.95
C ASP A 131 -3.97 24.73 -2.91
N ALA A 132 -3.11 25.01 -1.93
CA ALA A 132 -1.78 24.41 -1.84
C ALA A 132 -1.81 22.90 -1.56
N GLU A 133 -2.76 22.44 -0.76
CA GLU A 133 -2.93 21.02 -0.42
C GLU A 133 -3.40 20.25 -1.66
N ASN A 134 -4.35 20.81 -2.41
CA ASN A 134 -4.82 20.21 -3.67
C ASN A 134 -3.72 20.10 -4.72
N ARG A 135 -2.88 21.13 -4.87
CA ARG A 135 -1.70 21.07 -5.77
C ARG A 135 -0.73 19.97 -5.34
N GLN A 136 -0.45 19.89 -4.04
CA GLN A 136 0.44 18.89 -3.49
C GLN A 136 -0.11 17.47 -3.69
N ARG A 137 -1.40 17.28 -3.45
CA ARG A 137 -2.09 15.99 -3.64
C ARG A 137 -2.06 15.54 -5.10
N ALA A 138 -2.35 16.45 -6.03
CA ALA A 138 -2.26 16.16 -7.46
C ALA A 138 -0.83 15.76 -7.88
N MET A 139 0.18 16.44 -7.33
CA MET A 139 1.60 16.11 -7.59
C MET A 139 1.97 14.73 -7.04
N GLN A 140 1.49 14.37 -5.84
CA GLN A 140 1.71 13.05 -5.25
C GLN A 140 1.09 11.94 -6.10
N LEU A 141 -0.14 12.11 -6.57
CA LEU A 141 -0.81 11.14 -7.45
C LEU A 141 -0.05 10.96 -8.78
N ILE A 142 0.32 12.05 -9.46
CA ILE A 142 1.10 11.97 -10.71
C ILE A 142 2.42 11.24 -10.48
N ARG A 143 3.10 11.52 -9.37
CA ARG A 143 4.34 10.84 -9.02
C ARG A 143 4.12 9.35 -8.78
N ALA A 144 3.18 8.98 -7.92
CA ALA A 144 2.87 7.59 -7.59
C ALA A 144 2.53 6.79 -8.85
N TRP A 145 1.66 7.32 -9.71
CA TRP A 145 1.29 6.64 -10.96
C TRP A 145 2.41 6.63 -12.01
N GLY A 146 3.25 7.66 -12.04
CA GLY A 146 4.37 7.72 -12.98
C GLY A 146 5.57 6.86 -12.59
N GLU A 147 5.71 6.52 -11.30
CA GLU A 147 6.73 5.63 -10.75
C GLU A 147 6.27 4.16 -10.72
N SER A 148 4.96 3.89 -10.78
CA SER A 148 4.41 2.53 -10.78
C SER A 148 4.82 1.72 -12.01
N GLU A 149 5.37 0.52 -11.79
CA GLU A 149 5.68 -0.44 -12.85
C GLU A 149 4.42 -1.09 -13.43
N GLU A 150 3.37 -1.24 -12.62
CA GLU A 150 2.09 -1.80 -13.04
C GLU A 150 1.45 -0.97 -14.16
N LEU A 151 1.69 0.34 -14.18
CA LEU A 151 1.17 1.26 -15.19
C LEU A 151 2.10 1.43 -16.40
N ALA A 152 3.14 0.61 -16.55
CA ALA A 152 4.08 0.69 -17.68
C ALA A 152 3.39 0.52 -19.06
N TYR A 153 2.23 -0.15 -19.11
CA TYR A 153 1.42 -0.29 -20.33
C TYR A 153 0.70 1.02 -20.74
N LEU A 154 0.62 2.01 -19.84
CA LEU A 154 0.10 3.36 -20.08
C LEU A 154 1.23 4.38 -19.95
N PRO A 155 2.09 4.54 -20.98
CA PRO A 155 3.30 5.36 -20.89
C PRO A 155 3.03 6.85 -20.59
N VAL A 156 1.80 7.32 -20.77
CA VAL A 156 1.38 8.69 -20.47
C VAL A 156 1.63 9.06 -19.00
N PHE A 157 1.42 8.15 -18.05
CA PHE A 157 1.63 8.44 -16.63
C PHE A 157 3.10 8.73 -16.34
N ARG A 158 3.99 7.83 -16.79
CA ARG A 158 5.44 8.02 -16.67
C ARG A 158 5.90 9.28 -17.40
N GLN A 159 5.44 9.52 -18.63
CA GLN A 159 5.82 10.71 -19.40
C GLN A 159 5.43 12.01 -18.69
N THR A 160 4.21 12.08 -18.17
CA THR A 160 3.72 13.26 -17.43
C THR A 160 4.54 13.50 -16.16
N TYR A 161 4.85 12.45 -15.40
CA TYR A 161 5.68 12.58 -14.20
C TYR A 161 7.10 13.07 -14.53
N MET A 162 7.74 12.51 -15.56
CA MET A 162 9.08 12.96 -15.99
C MET A 162 9.09 14.42 -16.40
N SER A 163 8.09 14.86 -17.18
CA SER A 163 7.95 16.26 -17.58
C SER A 163 7.70 17.21 -16.40
N LEU A 164 6.95 16.77 -15.39
CA LEU A 164 6.75 17.53 -14.16
C LEU A 164 8.08 17.68 -13.39
N ARG A 165 8.85 16.59 -13.26
CA ARG A 165 10.14 16.56 -12.57
C ARG A 165 11.17 17.46 -13.25
N GLU A 166 11.28 17.40 -14.57
CA GLU A 166 12.20 18.25 -15.35
C GLU A 166 11.94 19.74 -15.12
N ARG A 167 10.66 20.13 -15.03
CA ARG A 167 10.26 21.51 -14.77
C ARG A 167 10.59 21.96 -13.35
N SER A 168 10.48 21.06 -12.37
CA SER A 168 10.91 21.31 -10.99
C SER A 168 12.42 21.49 -10.86
N THR A 169 13.21 20.85 -11.74
CA THR A 169 14.68 20.91 -11.71
C THR A 169 15.31 22.04 -12.54
N ASN A 170 14.58 22.67 -13.47
CA ASN A 170 15.10 23.73 -14.35
C ASN A 170 14.35 25.07 -14.20
N PRO A 171 14.68 25.91 -13.21
CA PRO A 171 14.18 27.28 -13.12
C PRO A 171 15.04 28.25 -13.96
N LEU A 172 14.77 28.40 -15.26
CA LEU A 172 15.35 29.49 -16.07
C LEU A 172 14.25 30.41 -16.64
N ALA A 173 14.43 31.71 -16.38
CA ALA A 173 13.47 32.83 -16.45
C ALA A 173 13.15 33.38 -17.86
N PRO A 174 12.23 34.36 -17.95
CA PRO A 174 12.71 35.68 -18.39
C PRO A 174 12.20 36.88 -17.56
N GLU A 175 12.98 37.95 -17.68
CA GLU A 175 13.04 39.23 -16.96
C GLU A 175 11.75 40.07 -16.91
N GLY A 176 11.60 40.87 -15.82
CA GLY A 176 10.70 42.03 -15.83
C GLY A 176 10.12 42.48 -14.47
N THR A 177 10.96 43.11 -13.65
CA THR A 177 10.61 44.09 -12.60
C THR A 177 9.99 43.59 -11.26
N SER A 178 10.76 43.88 -10.20
CA SER A 178 10.45 43.91 -8.74
C SER A 178 10.84 42.66 -7.94
N PRO A 179 11.41 42.84 -6.72
CA PRO A 179 12.39 41.92 -6.16
C PRO A 179 11.72 40.69 -5.55
N SER A 180 11.87 39.57 -6.23
CA SER A 180 11.70 38.26 -5.60
C SER A 180 12.81 38.07 -4.59
N MET A 181 12.46 37.88 -3.33
CA MET A 181 13.39 37.46 -2.30
C MET A 181 13.87 36.05 -2.62
N GLN A 182 14.94 35.97 -3.41
CA GLN A 182 15.83 34.83 -3.41
C GLN A 182 16.66 34.90 -2.13
N SER A 183 16.29 34.08 -1.15
CA SER A 183 17.24 33.62 -0.15
C SER A 183 16.84 32.23 0.34
N THR A 184 17.70 31.29 -0.07
CA THR A 184 18.15 30.14 0.73
C THR A 184 17.21 28.93 0.79
N LEU A 185 17.30 28.03 -0.20
CA LEU A 185 16.82 26.63 -0.09
C LEU A 185 17.95 25.59 -0.24
N GLU A 186 19.22 25.97 -0.08
CA GLU A 186 20.34 25.02 -0.14
C GLU A 186 21.18 24.91 1.15
N SER A 187 20.67 25.42 2.28
CA SER A 187 21.35 25.24 3.56
C SER A 187 20.36 25.11 4.70
N TYR A 188 19.76 23.93 4.86
CA TYR A 188 19.34 23.41 6.17
C TYR A 188 19.49 21.87 6.15
N VAL A 189 20.75 21.46 6.19
CA VAL A 189 21.13 20.24 6.90
C VAL A 189 21.35 20.68 8.36
N HIS A 190 20.67 20.01 9.30
CA HIS A 190 20.74 20.18 10.76
C HIS A 190 20.23 21.52 11.36
N GLU A 191 19.11 21.45 12.10
CA GLU A 191 18.98 21.75 13.55
C GLU A 191 17.51 22.16 13.91
N PRO A 192 16.92 21.67 15.03
CA PRO A 192 15.48 21.77 15.28
C PRO A 192 15.12 23.02 16.11
N LEU A 193 14.14 23.81 15.66
CA LEU A 193 13.51 24.84 16.48
C LEU A 193 12.03 24.51 16.71
N SER A 194 11.67 24.42 17.98
CA SER A 194 10.37 24.03 18.52
C SER A 194 9.22 24.94 18.08
N PRO A 195 8.01 24.43 17.84
CA PRO A 195 6.83 25.27 17.60
C PRO A 195 6.42 26.05 18.85
N PRO A 196 5.95 27.31 18.71
CA PRO A 196 5.46 28.11 19.82
C PRO A 196 4.11 27.61 20.32
N GLU A 197 4.00 27.55 21.64
CA GLU A 197 2.82 27.16 22.39
C GLU A 197 1.76 28.28 22.44
N ARG A 198 0.49 27.83 22.40
CA ARG A 198 -0.77 28.46 22.87
C ARG A 198 -1.63 29.29 21.89
N TYR A 199 -2.80 28.73 21.60
CA TYR A 199 -4.07 29.34 22.03
C TYR A 199 -4.86 28.37 22.94
N PRO A 200 -5.69 28.88 23.87
CA PRO A 200 -6.18 28.13 25.03
C PRO A 200 -7.59 27.57 24.82
N VAL A 201 -7.84 26.35 25.29
CA VAL A 201 -9.19 25.79 25.47
C VAL A 201 -9.20 25.06 26.82
N PRO A 202 -10.27 25.18 27.64
CA PRO A 202 -10.15 25.23 29.09
C PRO A 202 -10.11 23.87 29.80
N ASP A 203 -9.49 23.97 30.97
CA ASP A 203 -9.26 23.02 32.05
C ASP A 203 -10.44 22.08 32.37
N THR A 204 -10.18 20.78 32.27
CA THR A 204 -10.79 19.79 33.17
C THR A 204 -9.67 18.87 33.67
N GLY A 205 -9.17 19.17 34.86
CA GLY A 205 -8.02 18.51 35.45
C GLY A 205 -8.24 17.07 35.85
N LEU A 206 -7.14 16.31 35.80
CA LEU A 206 -6.65 15.48 36.91
C LEU A 206 -5.18 15.11 36.67
N HIS A 207 -4.37 15.35 37.70
CA HIS A 207 -2.92 15.19 37.74
C HIS A 207 -2.45 13.73 37.69
N GLY A 208 -1.36 13.50 36.93
CA GLY A 208 -0.10 13.00 37.50
C GLY A 208 0.28 11.54 37.22
N GLY A 209 1.32 11.33 36.42
CA GLY A 209 2.12 10.10 36.41
C GLY A 209 2.78 9.79 35.07
N ASN A 210 4.07 10.09 34.95
CA ASN A 210 4.95 9.80 33.80
C ASN A 210 4.82 8.36 33.28
N HIS A 211 4.72 8.17 31.95
CA HIS A 211 5.63 7.37 31.12
C HIS A 211 5.08 7.21 29.69
N ASN A 212 5.93 7.54 28.70
CA ASN A 212 5.90 7.14 27.29
C ASN A 212 4.52 7.00 26.62
N ASP A 213 4.13 8.00 25.82
CA ASP A 213 3.19 7.74 24.74
C ASP A 213 3.77 8.20 23.40
N PHE A 214 3.97 7.19 22.55
CA PHE A 214 4.44 7.25 21.18
C PHE A 214 3.38 7.99 20.35
N ALA A 215 3.59 9.27 20.10
CA ALA A 215 2.84 9.98 19.07
C ALA A 215 3.25 9.43 17.70
N PHE A 216 2.32 8.69 17.08
CA PHE A 216 2.36 8.14 15.74
C PHE A 216 2.95 9.12 14.72
N ASN A 217 4.19 8.87 14.31
CA ASN A 217 4.79 9.43 13.11
C ASN A 217 4.88 8.29 12.08
N TYR A 218 3.89 8.20 11.19
CA TYR A 218 3.89 7.32 10.01
C TYR A 218 4.91 7.87 8.99
N GLN A 219 6.20 7.76 9.32
CA GLN A 219 7.23 7.88 8.30
C GLN A 219 7.24 6.58 7.51
N SER A 220 6.64 6.60 6.32
CA SER A 220 6.63 5.44 5.41
C SER A 220 8.06 5.08 5.03
N LEU A 221 8.52 3.89 5.43
CA LEU A 221 9.81 3.33 5.02
C LEU A 221 9.78 3.02 3.52
N ALA A 222 10.89 3.28 2.80
CA ALA A 222 11.00 2.88 1.40
C ALA A 222 11.08 1.35 1.26
N VAL A 223 10.66 0.80 0.10
CA VAL A 223 10.61 -0.66 -0.14
C VAL A 223 11.98 -1.32 0.06
N GLU A 224 13.05 -0.73 -0.48
CA GLU A 224 14.43 -1.21 -0.28
C GLU A 224 14.85 -1.18 1.20
N GLU A 225 14.43 -0.15 1.93
CA GLU A 225 14.72 0.00 3.36
C GLU A 225 14.01 -1.10 4.16
N LYS A 226 12.73 -1.38 3.85
CA LYS A 226 11.98 -2.49 4.45
C LYS A 226 12.68 -3.83 4.23
N LYS A 227 13.14 -4.10 3.00
CA LYS A 227 13.88 -5.33 2.67
C LYS A 227 15.18 -5.45 3.46
N GLU A 228 15.94 -4.36 3.58
CA GLU A 228 17.17 -4.34 4.37
C GLU A 228 16.90 -4.65 5.84
N PHE A 229 15.88 -4.03 6.44
CA PHE A 229 15.49 -4.31 7.82
C PHE A 229 15.09 -5.77 8.05
N LEU A 230 14.32 -6.37 7.13
CA LEU A 230 13.94 -7.79 7.22
C LEU A 230 15.17 -8.72 7.18
N VAL A 231 16.14 -8.43 6.30
CA VAL A 231 17.39 -9.19 6.22
C VAL A 231 18.21 -9.07 7.51
N VAL A 232 18.38 -7.86 8.03
CA VAL A 232 19.13 -7.61 9.26
C VAL A 232 18.50 -8.32 10.46
N ALA A 233 17.16 -8.27 10.56
CA ALA A 233 16.43 -8.93 11.62
C ALA A 233 16.50 -10.46 11.52
N ARG A 234 16.40 -11.03 10.31
CA ARG A 234 16.61 -12.46 10.08
C ARG A 234 18.00 -12.91 10.53
N ASN A 235 19.05 -12.19 10.13
CA ASN A 235 20.42 -12.55 10.51
C ASN A 235 20.61 -12.53 12.03
N SER A 236 20.02 -11.55 12.72
CA SER A 236 20.09 -11.43 14.19
C SER A 236 19.34 -12.58 14.87
N LEU A 237 18.15 -12.93 14.36
CA LEU A 237 17.35 -14.06 14.81
C LEU A 237 18.10 -15.39 14.64
N GLU A 238 18.65 -15.65 13.44
CA GLU A 238 19.37 -16.89 13.14
C GLU A 238 20.58 -17.08 14.05
N LEU A 239 21.34 -16.00 14.30
CA LEU A 239 22.51 -16.06 15.17
C LEU A 239 22.11 -16.29 16.63
N LEU A 240 21.10 -15.59 17.15
CA LEU A 240 20.60 -15.81 18.51
C LEU A 240 20.04 -17.22 18.68
N SER A 241 19.25 -17.69 17.72
CA SER A 241 18.71 -19.06 17.71
C SER A 241 19.82 -20.10 17.70
N SER A 242 20.86 -19.91 16.87
CA SER A 242 22.04 -20.78 16.84
C SER A 242 22.73 -20.85 18.20
N ILE A 243 22.99 -19.69 18.83
CA ILE A 243 23.60 -19.62 20.17
C ILE A 243 22.74 -20.37 21.20
N LEU A 244 21.42 -20.15 21.22
CA LEU A 244 20.49 -20.76 22.17
C LEU A 244 20.32 -22.28 22.00
N ASN A 245 20.54 -22.77 20.78
CA ASN A 245 20.49 -24.18 20.43
C ASN A 245 21.85 -24.89 20.55
N THR A 246 22.94 -24.20 20.89
CA THR A 246 24.22 -24.87 21.14
C THR A 246 24.12 -25.82 22.34
N GLU A 247 24.71 -27.01 22.23
CA GLU A 247 24.78 -28.02 23.30
C GLU A 247 25.88 -27.70 24.33
N THR A 248 26.08 -26.41 24.65
CA THR A 248 27.09 -25.96 25.63
C THR A 248 26.46 -25.82 27.02
N ASP A 249 27.09 -26.40 28.05
CA ASP A 249 26.70 -26.25 29.46
C ASP A 249 27.88 -25.67 30.27
N PRO A 250 27.74 -24.47 30.88
CA PRO A 250 26.56 -23.60 30.89
C PRO A 250 26.37 -22.85 29.57
N LYS A 251 25.10 -22.66 29.17
CA LYS A 251 24.73 -21.84 28.01
C LYS A 251 25.29 -20.41 28.18
N PRO A 252 25.85 -19.80 27.13
CA PRO A 252 26.49 -18.48 27.18
C PRO A 252 25.45 -17.35 27.20
N LEU A 253 24.45 -17.42 28.09
CA LEU A 253 23.33 -16.47 28.14
C LEU A 253 23.78 -15.06 28.52
N LYS A 254 24.84 -14.93 29.31
CA LYS A 254 25.42 -13.66 29.77
C LYS A 254 26.61 -13.19 28.92
N GLU A 255 26.90 -13.88 27.82
CA GLU A 255 27.94 -13.42 26.90
C GLU A 255 27.48 -12.13 26.21
N GLU A 256 28.41 -11.19 26.04
CA GLU A 256 28.16 -9.88 25.41
C GLU A 256 27.52 -10.04 24.03
N LEU A 257 27.96 -11.04 23.26
CA LEU A 257 27.40 -11.35 21.95
C LEU A 257 25.92 -11.78 22.05
N THR A 258 25.59 -12.69 22.97
CA THR A 258 24.21 -13.19 23.15
C THR A 258 23.26 -12.06 23.55
N LEU A 259 23.70 -11.20 24.49
CA LEU A 259 22.93 -10.05 24.93
C LEU A 259 22.73 -9.03 23.80
N ASN A 260 23.78 -8.71 23.04
CA ASN A 260 23.69 -7.79 21.91
C ASN A 260 22.74 -8.32 20.82
N MET A 261 22.78 -9.64 20.52
CA MET A 261 21.85 -10.22 19.55
C MET A 261 20.41 -10.23 20.07
N LEU A 262 20.20 -10.45 21.37
CA LEU A 262 18.89 -10.32 22.00
C LEU A 262 18.36 -8.90 21.91
N ASP A 263 19.19 -7.90 22.19
CA ASP A 263 18.82 -6.49 22.08
C ASP A 263 18.44 -6.13 20.64
N LYS A 264 19.21 -6.59 19.65
CA LYS A 264 18.87 -6.42 18.22
C LYS A 264 17.56 -7.09 17.82
N CYS A 265 17.27 -8.27 18.37
CA CYS A 265 15.98 -8.93 18.16
C CYS A 265 14.83 -8.13 18.79
N LYS A 266 15.03 -7.53 19.97
CA LYS A 266 14.03 -6.68 20.63
C LYS A 266 13.82 -5.37 19.87
N GLU A 267 14.90 -4.75 19.39
CA GLU A 267 14.86 -3.52 18.59
C GLU A 267 14.18 -3.71 17.22
N SER A 268 14.29 -4.91 16.63
CA SER A 268 13.67 -5.20 15.33
C SER A 268 12.15 -5.42 15.42
N GLN A 269 11.61 -5.82 16.58
CA GLN A 269 10.17 -6.06 16.76
C GLN A 269 9.27 -4.86 16.37
N PRO A 270 9.46 -3.64 16.90
CA PRO A 270 8.62 -2.49 16.54
C PRO A 270 8.80 -2.09 15.07
N VAL A 271 9.99 -2.28 14.51
CA VAL A 271 10.28 -1.99 13.10
C VAL A 271 9.53 -2.96 12.19
N ILE A 272 9.59 -4.27 12.47
CA ILE A 272 8.87 -5.29 11.71
C ILE A 272 7.36 -5.10 11.84
N LYS A 273 6.86 -4.77 13.03
CA LYS A 273 5.44 -4.43 13.22
C LYS A 273 5.01 -3.27 12.33
N ARG A 274 5.82 -2.21 12.25
CA ARG A 274 5.60 -1.09 11.32
C ARG A 274 5.64 -1.54 9.86
N ILE A 275 6.56 -2.43 9.49
CA ILE A 275 6.63 -2.99 8.13
C ILE A 275 5.33 -3.73 7.80
N ILE A 276 4.82 -4.58 8.71
CA ILE A 276 3.54 -5.28 8.55
C ILE A 276 2.38 -4.29 8.36
N GLU A 277 2.33 -3.24 9.18
CA GLU A 277 1.25 -2.23 9.13
C GLU A 277 1.33 -1.33 7.89
N THR A 278 2.49 -1.22 7.23
CA THR A 278 2.73 -0.30 6.10
C THR A 278 2.95 -1.02 4.77
N THR A 279 3.01 -2.35 4.74
CA THR A 279 3.15 -3.15 3.52
C THR A 279 1.77 -3.65 3.09
N THR A 280 1.29 -3.15 1.96
CA THR A 280 -0.06 -3.44 1.43
C THR A 280 -0.05 -4.00 0.01
N ASP A 281 1.07 -3.85 -0.70
CA ASP A 281 1.26 -4.07 -2.14
C ASP A 281 2.14 -5.28 -2.47
N ASP A 282 2.93 -5.77 -1.50
CA ASP A 282 3.80 -6.95 -1.66
C ASP A 282 3.41 -8.06 -0.66
N GLU A 283 2.57 -8.99 -1.11
CA GLU A 283 2.11 -10.13 -0.29
C GLU A 283 3.28 -11.02 0.18
N GLY A 284 4.34 -11.13 -0.62
CA GLY A 284 5.52 -11.92 -0.29
C GLY A 284 6.30 -11.29 0.87
N MET A 285 6.53 -9.98 0.80
CA MET A 285 7.15 -9.22 1.88
C MET A 285 6.28 -9.22 3.15
N LEU A 286 4.95 -9.08 3.00
CA LEU A 286 4.04 -9.12 4.13
C LEU A 286 4.09 -10.49 4.84
N PHE A 287 4.06 -11.58 4.08
CA PHE A 287 4.19 -12.93 4.61
C PHE A 287 5.53 -13.12 5.33
N GLU A 288 6.63 -12.67 4.72
CA GLU A 288 7.96 -12.71 5.31
C GLU A 288 8.06 -11.91 6.61
N ALA A 289 7.48 -10.71 6.65
CA ALA A 289 7.49 -9.85 7.83
C ALA A 289 6.64 -10.45 8.97
N LEU A 290 5.48 -11.02 8.66
CA LEU A 290 4.63 -11.73 9.63
C LEU A 290 5.35 -12.94 10.22
N PHE A 291 5.91 -13.79 9.36
CA PHE A 291 6.69 -14.95 9.77
C PHE A 291 7.87 -14.54 10.68
N LEU A 292 8.63 -13.52 10.27
CA LEU A 292 9.77 -13.05 11.03
C LEU A 292 9.36 -12.45 12.38
N HIS A 293 8.20 -11.79 12.46
CA HIS A 293 7.65 -11.30 13.72
C HIS A 293 7.36 -12.43 14.71
N GLU A 294 6.71 -13.51 14.26
CA GLU A 294 6.40 -14.68 15.10
C GLU A 294 7.69 -15.36 15.60
N GLU A 295 8.67 -15.57 14.72
CA GLU A 295 9.94 -16.20 15.09
C GLU A 295 10.75 -15.34 16.08
N LEU A 296 10.73 -14.02 15.93
CA LEU A 296 11.38 -13.10 16.88
C LEU A 296 10.74 -13.18 18.26
N GLN A 297 9.41 -13.24 18.34
CA GLN A 297 8.73 -13.44 19.63
C GLN A 297 9.16 -14.77 20.26
N GLN A 298 9.17 -15.85 19.46
CA GLN A 298 9.53 -17.17 19.96
C GLN A 298 10.96 -17.25 20.49
N VAL A 299 11.95 -16.70 19.77
CA VAL A 299 13.36 -16.76 20.20
C VAL A 299 13.61 -15.92 21.46
N ILE A 300 12.93 -14.77 21.58
CA ILE A 300 13.05 -13.88 22.75
C ILE A 300 12.45 -14.55 23.98
N SER A 301 11.23 -15.11 23.88
CA SER A 301 10.62 -15.85 24.99
C SER A 301 11.49 -17.02 25.43
N ARG A 302 12.08 -17.74 24.48
CA ARG A 302 12.99 -18.86 24.78
C ARG A 302 14.25 -18.42 25.52
N TYR A 303 14.81 -17.26 25.18
CA TYR A 303 15.94 -16.69 25.93
C TYR A 303 15.52 -16.40 27.39
N GLU A 304 14.37 -15.75 27.58
CA GLU A 304 13.87 -15.35 28.90
C GLU A 304 13.58 -16.55 29.81
N ASP A 305 13.01 -17.64 29.26
CA ASP A 305 12.79 -18.90 29.96
C ASP A 305 14.10 -19.56 30.43
N LEU A 306 15.12 -19.55 29.56
CA LEU A 306 16.45 -20.10 29.88
C LEU A 306 17.18 -19.25 30.91
N GLU A 307 17.03 -17.92 30.84
CA GLU A 307 17.60 -17.00 31.81
C GLU A 307 16.94 -17.16 33.20
N GLY A 308 15.61 -17.32 33.25
CA GLY A 308 14.85 -17.61 34.46
C GLY A 308 15.23 -18.94 35.11
N SER A 309 15.50 -19.96 34.28
CA SER A 309 15.98 -21.27 34.71
C SER A 309 17.41 -21.20 35.29
N GLN A 310 18.31 -20.42 34.69
CA GLN A 310 19.66 -20.20 35.21
C GLN A 310 19.65 -19.41 36.54
N LYS A 311 18.80 -18.37 36.66
CA LYS A 311 18.67 -17.58 37.91
C LYS A 311 18.12 -18.42 39.07
N SER A 312 17.22 -19.37 38.78
CA SER A 312 16.66 -20.29 39.79
C SER A 312 17.65 -21.39 40.21
N GLY A 313 18.56 -21.81 39.33
CA GLY A 313 19.60 -22.80 39.62
C GLY A 313 20.75 -22.27 40.50
N VAL A 314 21.00 -20.96 40.54
CA VAL A 314 22.10 -20.35 41.32
C VAL A 314 21.74 -20.18 42.82
N GLN A 315 20.46 -20.27 43.21
CA GLN A 315 20.07 -20.18 44.62
C GLN A 315 20.18 -21.50 45.40
N GLN A 316 20.59 -22.62 44.79
CA GLN A 316 20.70 -23.92 45.45
C GLN A 316 22.15 -24.43 45.60
N LEU A 317 23.15 -23.55 45.63
CA LEU A 317 24.52 -23.95 45.97
C LEU A 317 25.29 -22.86 46.74
N GLU A 318 24.72 -22.35 47.84
CA GLU A 318 25.51 -21.84 48.96
C GLU A 318 25.16 -22.63 50.21
N ASN A 319 26.02 -23.61 50.50
CA ASN A 319 26.00 -24.35 51.76
C ASN A 319 26.73 -23.47 52.81
N PRO A 320 26.14 -23.17 53.99
CA PRO A 320 26.88 -22.48 55.03
C PRO A 320 27.65 -23.51 55.87
N GLU A 321 28.98 -23.50 55.79
CA GLU A 321 29.82 -24.30 56.69
C GLU A 321 30.35 -23.45 57.87
N THR A 322 29.92 -23.86 59.08
CA THR A 322 30.58 -23.77 60.40
C THR A 322 30.61 -22.39 61.09
N THR A 323 30.26 -22.21 62.37
CA THR A 323 30.69 -22.95 63.57
C THR A 323 29.83 -22.61 64.83
N ASN A 324 29.41 -23.69 65.52
CA ASN A 324 29.46 -23.96 66.98
C ASN A 324 28.43 -23.49 68.04
N HIS A 325 28.19 -24.48 68.93
CA HIS A 325 27.58 -24.53 70.27
C HIS A 325 26.04 -24.59 70.33
N ASP A 326 25.39 -25.52 71.03
CA ASP A 326 25.82 -26.43 72.10
C ASP A 326 24.75 -27.53 72.30
N GLY A 327 25.16 -28.70 72.80
CA GLY A 327 24.31 -29.41 73.78
C GLY A 327 23.49 -30.65 73.37
N VAL A 328 24.10 -31.84 73.61
CA VAL A 328 23.56 -32.93 74.44
C VAL A 328 22.40 -33.82 73.91
N LYS A 329 22.76 -35.11 73.68
CA LYS A 329 22.08 -36.40 73.98
C LYS A 329 20.66 -36.65 73.41
N ALA A 330 20.21 -37.86 73.10
CA ALA A 330 20.73 -39.21 73.06
C ALA A 330 19.68 -40.09 72.33
N VAL A 331 20.15 -41.08 71.56
CA VAL A 331 19.71 -42.48 71.54
C VAL A 331 18.20 -42.79 71.59
N GLN A 332 17.63 -43.31 70.49
CA GLN A 332 17.15 -44.71 70.35
C GLN A 332 16.42 -44.93 69.01
N ASN A 333 16.85 -45.96 68.28
CA ASN A 333 16.11 -46.69 67.23
C ASN A 333 15.35 -47.85 67.92
N PRO A 334 14.65 -48.78 67.24
CA PRO A 334 13.73 -48.73 66.08
C PRO A 334 12.43 -49.55 66.35
N GLY A 335 11.52 -49.68 65.36
CA GLY A 335 10.74 -50.93 65.20
C GLY A 335 9.21 -50.86 64.97
N GLU A 336 8.81 -51.43 63.83
CA GLU A 336 7.63 -52.30 63.60
C GLU A 336 6.25 -51.73 63.16
N LEU A 337 5.80 -52.34 62.06
CA LEU A 337 4.45 -52.52 61.45
C LEU A 337 3.42 -53.08 62.46
N PRO A 338 2.10 -53.34 62.17
CA PRO A 338 1.39 -53.49 60.89
C PRO A 338 -0.04 -52.86 60.85
N GLY A 339 -0.80 -53.16 59.79
CA GLY A 339 -2.09 -52.53 59.46
C GLY A 339 -3.37 -53.20 59.96
N ASN A 340 -4.51 -52.71 59.44
CA ASN A 340 -5.76 -53.44 59.13
C ASN A 340 -6.70 -52.48 58.36
N SER A 341 -7.12 -52.85 57.14
CA SER A 341 -8.48 -53.34 56.77
C SER A 341 -9.60 -52.27 56.76
N ASN A 342 -10.58 -52.21 55.86
CA ASN A 342 -10.86 -52.71 54.50
C ASN A 342 -12.26 -52.18 54.12
N SER A 343 -12.69 -52.40 52.86
CA SER A 343 -14.04 -52.30 52.28
C SER A 343 -14.45 -50.91 51.75
N THR A 344 -14.95 -50.74 50.51
CA THR A 344 -15.84 -51.64 49.75
C THR A 344 -15.80 -51.35 48.22
N ALA A 345 -15.91 -52.44 47.42
CA ALA A 345 -16.46 -52.62 46.05
C ALA A 345 -15.86 -51.80 44.85
N ARG A 346 -15.25 -52.38 43.79
CA ARG A 346 -15.70 -53.35 42.73
C ARG A 346 -16.95 -52.84 41.98
N GLU A 347 -17.03 -52.74 40.65
CA GLU A 347 -16.60 -53.60 39.50
C GLU A 347 -16.18 -52.68 38.32
N ASP A 348 -15.10 -52.88 37.55
CA ASP A 348 -14.64 -53.96 36.65
C ASP A 348 -15.29 -54.01 35.24
N SER A 349 -14.43 -53.81 34.23
CA SER A 349 -14.35 -54.39 32.86
C SER A 349 -13.76 -53.31 31.90
N GLU A 350 -12.48 -53.29 31.52
CA GLU A 350 -11.73 -54.19 30.61
C GLU A 350 -12.50 -54.43 29.28
N ASP A 351 -11.93 -54.33 28.06
CA ASP A 351 -10.60 -54.79 27.66
C ASP A 351 -10.16 -54.23 26.27
N THR A 352 -8.84 -54.20 26.09
CA THR A 352 -7.96 -54.29 24.89
C THR A 352 -8.48 -54.16 23.43
N GLN A 353 -7.69 -53.49 22.57
CA GLN A 353 -6.63 -54.11 21.73
C GLN A 353 -6.29 -53.24 20.47
N LYS A 354 -5.02 -52.82 20.30
CA LYS A 354 -4.34 -52.53 19.00
C LYS A 354 -4.05 -53.89 18.28
N PRO A 355 -3.69 -54.02 16.97
CA PRO A 355 -2.87 -53.12 16.13
C PRO A 355 -3.12 -53.15 14.58
N GLY A 356 -2.34 -52.34 13.83
CA GLY A 356 -2.00 -52.53 12.40
C GLY A 356 -2.93 -51.82 11.40
N GLY A 357 -2.50 -51.21 10.30
CA GLY A 357 -1.22 -51.05 9.63
C GLY A 357 -1.48 -50.57 8.19
N LYS A 358 -0.45 -49.97 7.57
CA LYS A 358 -0.25 -49.63 6.13
C LYS A 358 -0.69 -48.27 5.57
N LEU A 359 0.35 -47.56 5.11
CA LEU A 359 0.47 -46.63 3.98
C LEU A 359 -0.28 -47.09 2.70
N PRO A 360 -0.38 -46.18 1.72
CA PRO A 360 0.41 -46.39 0.51
C PRO A 360 1.20 -45.15 0.04
N GLU A 361 2.49 -45.34 -0.20
CA GLU A 361 3.19 -44.75 -1.34
C GLU A 361 2.90 -45.60 -2.58
N ASN A 362 2.88 -45.00 -3.77
CA ASN A 362 3.39 -45.66 -4.95
C ASN A 362 3.89 -44.62 -5.97
N SER A 363 5.10 -44.88 -6.45
CA SER A 363 5.93 -44.07 -7.34
C SER A 363 5.97 -44.66 -8.75
N ILE A 364 5.99 -43.76 -9.75
CA ILE A 364 6.83 -43.72 -10.98
C ILE A 364 6.93 -44.95 -11.91
N ALA A 365 6.62 -44.73 -13.20
CA ALA A 365 7.43 -45.05 -14.40
C ALA A 365 6.71 -44.47 -15.65
N SER A 366 7.27 -43.52 -16.42
CA SER A 366 8.36 -43.59 -17.41
C SER A 366 8.01 -44.29 -18.72
N GLU A 367 8.03 -43.51 -19.81
CA GLU A 367 8.34 -43.76 -21.24
C GLU A 367 7.41 -42.86 -22.08
N GLY A 368 7.78 -42.09 -23.09
CA GLY A 368 8.99 -42.07 -23.90
C GLY A 368 8.58 -41.76 -25.34
N ASN A 369 9.06 -40.63 -25.86
CA ASN A 369 9.38 -40.37 -27.28
C ASN A 369 8.32 -39.82 -28.27
N SER A 370 8.73 -38.68 -28.87
CA SER A 370 8.76 -38.37 -30.31
C SER A 370 7.80 -37.33 -30.94
N SER A 371 8.47 -36.35 -31.56
CA SER A 371 8.22 -35.77 -32.89
C SER A 371 7.29 -34.56 -33.05
N ALA A 372 7.92 -33.39 -33.25
CA ALA A 372 7.53 -32.47 -34.34
C ALA A 372 7.89 -33.14 -35.69
N PRO A 373 7.19 -32.87 -36.81
CA PRO A 373 7.49 -31.65 -37.58
C PRO A 373 6.31 -31.01 -38.37
N VAL A 374 6.53 -29.75 -38.77
CA VAL A 374 6.17 -29.12 -40.08
C VAL A 374 4.69 -29.03 -40.51
N GLY A 375 4.19 -27.79 -40.49
CA GLY A 375 3.68 -27.02 -41.64
C GLY A 375 2.63 -27.62 -42.59
N THR A 376 1.56 -26.86 -42.84
CA THR A 376 1.16 -26.45 -44.20
C THR A 376 0.07 -25.37 -44.15
N ASN A 377 0.33 -24.30 -44.91
CA ASN A 377 -0.65 -23.33 -45.37
C ASN A 377 -1.70 -24.00 -46.27
N THR A 378 -2.94 -23.52 -46.21
CA THR A 378 -3.82 -23.27 -47.38
C THR A 378 -4.81 -22.20 -46.93
N GLU A 379 -4.62 -20.92 -47.29
CA GLU A 379 -5.04 -20.29 -48.54
C GLU A 379 -6.46 -20.68 -48.98
N THR A 380 -7.41 -19.78 -48.77
CA THR A 380 -8.58 -19.64 -49.65
C THR A 380 -8.74 -18.16 -49.97
N LYS A 381 -8.22 -17.80 -51.15
CA LYS A 381 -8.46 -16.54 -51.87
C LYS A 381 -9.54 -16.80 -52.92
N ILE A 382 -10.19 -15.73 -53.39
CA ILE A 382 -11.07 -15.55 -54.59
C ILE A 382 -12.49 -15.12 -54.15
N VAL A 383 -13.12 -14.02 -54.59
CA VAL A 383 -12.88 -12.92 -55.55
C VAL A 383 -13.96 -11.85 -55.25
N ASP A 384 -13.59 -10.58 -55.07
CA ASP A 384 -13.89 -9.42 -55.94
C ASP A 384 -15.39 -9.04 -56.15
N SER A 385 -15.76 -7.88 -55.57
CA SER A 385 -16.51 -6.69 -56.06
C SER A 385 -17.57 -6.82 -57.20
N PRO A 386 -18.60 -5.94 -57.30
CA PRO A 386 -18.52 -4.51 -56.98
C PRO A 386 -19.76 -3.79 -56.37
N LYS A 387 -19.48 -2.55 -55.96
CA LYS A 387 -20.41 -1.44 -55.66
C LYS A 387 -21.40 -1.17 -56.79
N GLU A 388 -22.65 -0.86 -56.44
CA GLU A 388 -23.46 0.14 -57.15
C GLU A 388 -24.31 0.95 -56.16
N ASP A 389 -24.20 2.28 -56.27
CA ASP A 389 -25.13 3.29 -55.76
C ASP A 389 -26.45 3.26 -56.54
N PRO A 390 -27.58 3.73 -55.97
CA PRO A 390 -28.60 4.37 -56.77
C PRO A 390 -28.71 5.85 -56.42
N LYS A 391 -28.41 6.68 -57.42
CA LYS A 391 -28.84 8.08 -57.54
C LYS A 391 -29.92 8.14 -58.63
N ILE A 392 -30.68 9.25 -58.64
CA ILE A 392 -31.77 9.66 -59.58
C ILE A 392 -33.15 9.36 -58.96
N SER A 393 -34.13 10.26 -58.83
CA SER A 393 -34.48 11.57 -59.44
C SER A 393 -35.52 12.23 -58.53
N SER A 394 -35.40 13.49 -58.12
CA SER A 394 -36.07 14.66 -58.72
C SER A 394 -37.49 14.43 -59.28
N GLU A 395 -38.50 14.89 -58.54
CA GLU A 395 -39.76 15.38 -59.14
C GLU A 395 -40.17 16.69 -58.47
N LYS A 396 -40.75 17.57 -59.28
CA LYS A 396 -40.94 18.99 -59.10
C LYS A 396 -42.44 19.28 -59.30
N VAL A 397 -42.95 20.30 -58.62
CA VAL A 397 -44.13 21.16 -58.94
C VAL A 397 -45.47 20.86 -58.23
N GLY A 398 -46.01 21.94 -57.65
CA GLY A 398 -47.40 22.18 -57.21
C GLY A 398 -47.44 22.48 -55.69
N GLU A 399 -47.74 23.68 -55.17
CA GLU A 399 -48.43 24.90 -55.63
C GLU A 399 -47.67 26.18 -55.20
#